data_AF-A0A6J1YNT4-F1
#
_entry.id   AF-A0A6J1YNT4-F1
#
_cell.length_a   1.000
_cell.length_b   1.000
_cell.length_c   1.000
_cell.angle_alpha   90.00
_cell.angle_beta   90.00
_cell.angle_gamma   90.00
#
_symmetry.space_group_name_H-M   'P 1'
#
loop_
_entity.id
_entity.type
_entity.pdbx_description
1 polymer ?
#
loop_
_entity_poly.entity_id
_entity_poly.type
_entity_poly.pdbx_seq_one_letter_code
_entity_poly.pdbx_strand_id
1 'polypeptide(L)'
;MAAADELAFHEFEEASNLLAETPDAVTTSGSGQLTPQGHVAVAVDSGGSYGAEEEVEESDKTALLQEKQQPGFWTFGYYQSFFDVDTCQVLDRIKGSLLPRPGHNFVRHRLRNRPDLYGPFWICATLAFVLAVTGNLTLVLAQRRDPSIHYSPQFHKVTVAGVTIYCYVWLVPLALWGFLRWRKRVRERVGPYTFLETVCVYGYSLFVFIPTVVLWLIPVPWLQWLFGALALALSAASLVFTLWPVVREDTRLVAAVLLSTVVLLHALLATGCKPLPLEPLAPPPQATSLPLNLLPPPTPRSQVT
;
A
#
# COMPACT_ATOMS: atom_id res chain seq x y z
N MET A 1 -9.56 8.29 47.34
CA MET A 1 -10.27 7.55 46.28
C MET A 1 -11.75 7.83 46.45
N ALA A 2 -12.23 8.83 45.71
CA ALA A 2 -13.60 9.28 45.50
C ALA A 2 -13.45 10.43 44.47
N ALA A 3 -14.25 10.63 43.44
CA ALA A 3 -15.26 9.84 42.77
C ALA A 3 -15.27 10.44 41.34
N ALA A 4 -14.85 9.68 40.33
CA ALA A 4 -14.98 10.13 38.93
C ALA A 4 -16.38 9.79 38.36
N ASP A 5 -17.10 8.90 39.04
CA ASP A 5 -18.43 8.40 38.64
C ASP A 5 -19.58 9.32 39.10
N GLU A 6 -19.34 10.18 40.10
CA GLU A 6 -20.38 11.04 40.68
C GLU A 6 -20.54 12.37 39.90
N LEU A 7 -19.50 12.81 39.19
CA LEU A 7 -19.53 14.04 38.38
C LEU A 7 -20.17 13.82 37.00
N ALA A 8 -20.08 12.61 36.45
CA ALA A 8 -20.63 12.31 35.12
C ALA A 8 -22.16 12.30 35.14
N PHE A 9 -22.79 11.73 36.17
CA PHE A 9 -24.25 11.61 36.21
C PHE A 9 -24.97 12.93 36.51
N HIS A 10 -24.34 13.83 37.26
CA HIS A 10 -24.97 15.10 37.67
C HIS A 10 -25.05 16.13 36.53
N GLU A 11 -24.04 16.19 35.65
CA GLU A 11 -24.07 17.08 34.48
C GLU A 11 -25.17 16.69 33.48
N PHE A 12 -25.39 15.39 33.27
CA PHE A 12 -26.43 14.93 32.35
C PHE A 12 -27.85 15.16 32.90
N GLU A 13 -28.05 15.03 34.21
CA GLU A 13 -29.36 15.25 34.83
C GLU A 13 -29.72 16.74 34.91
N GLU A 14 -28.73 17.63 35.12
CA GLU A 14 -28.91 19.07 35.03
C GLU A 14 -29.22 19.52 33.60
N ALA A 15 -28.50 19.00 32.60
CA ALA A 15 -28.78 19.28 31.20
C ALA A 15 -30.17 18.76 30.78
N SER A 16 -30.61 17.60 31.28
CA SER A 16 -31.93 17.07 31.01
C SER A 16 -33.05 17.88 31.65
N ASN A 17 -32.86 18.39 32.87
CA ASN A 17 -33.83 19.25 33.54
C ASN A 17 -33.95 20.63 32.86
N LEU A 18 -32.83 21.21 32.39
CA LEU A 18 -32.84 22.47 31.65
C LEU A 18 -33.49 22.35 30.27
N LEU A 19 -33.37 21.18 29.61
CA LEU A 19 -34.06 20.89 28.35
C LEU A 19 -35.55 20.58 28.54
N ALA A 20 -35.96 20.08 29.70
CA ALA A 20 -37.37 19.86 30.04
C ALA A 20 -38.10 21.16 30.40
N GLU A 21 -37.39 22.18 30.89
CA GLU A 21 -37.98 23.47 31.29
C GLU A 21 -38.28 24.40 30.10
N THR A 22 -37.54 24.29 28.99
CA THR A 22 -37.80 25.08 27.76
C THR A 22 -37.61 24.26 26.48
N PRO A 23 -38.66 23.53 26.01
CA PRO A 23 -38.53 22.62 24.87
C PRO A 23 -38.34 23.30 23.50
N ASP A 24 -38.57 24.61 23.36
CA ASP A 24 -38.55 25.32 22.06
C ASP A 24 -37.40 26.33 21.89
N ALA A 25 -36.34 26.28 22.71
CA ALA A 25 -35.24 27.24 22.65
C ALA A 25 -34.21 26.92 21.53
N VAL A 26 -34.31 27.63 20.41
CA VAL A 26 -33.35 27.59 19.28
C VAL A 26 -32.00 28.21 19.67
N THR A 27 -30.93 27.44 19.59
CA THR A 27 -29.56 27.91 19.89
C THR A 27 -28.97 28.65 18.68
N THR A 28 -29.00 29.98 18.73
CA THR A 28 -28.26 30.86 17.80
C THR A 28 -26.94 31.26 18.46
N SER A 29 -25.80 30.86 17.90
CA SER A 29 -24.48 31.31 18.38
C SER A 29 -23.99 32.50 17.53
N GLY A 30 -23.90 33.67 18.16
CA GLY A 30 -23.47 34.92 17.54
C GLY A 30 -21.96 35.19 17.63
N SER A 31 -21.45 35.98 16.68
CA SER A 31 -20.16 36.67 16.79
C SER A 31 -20.26 38.08 16.20
N GLY A 32 -20.06 39.09 17.05
CA GLY A 32 -19.23 40.26 16.73
C GLY A 32 -19.80 41.36 15.82
N GLN A 33 -20.59 42.24 16.43
CA GLN A 33 -20.75 43.69 16.21
C GLN A 33 -19.74 44.44 15.30
N LEU A 34 -20.26 45.23 14.35
CA LEU A 34 -19.88 46.62 14.02
C LEU A 34 -20.88 47.19 12.99
N THR A 35 -21.65 48.21 13.36
CA THR A 35 -22.41 49.10 12.43
C THR A 35 -21.54 50.32 12.07
N PRO A 36 -21.76 50.95 10.90
CA PRO A 36 -22.64 52.12 10.88
C PRO A 36 -23.56 52.26 9.65
N GLN A 37 -24.80 52.62 9.96
CA GLN A 37 -25.71 53.57 9.28
C GLN A 37 -25.88 53.54 7.75
N GLY A 38 -27.15 53.33 7.36
CA GLY A 38 -27.90 54.26 6.51
C GLY A 38 -27.87 53.96 5.03
N HIS A 39 -28.96 53.37 4.51
CA HIS A 39 -29.86 54.02 3.57
C HIS A 39 -31.08 53.13 3.33
N VAL A 40 -32.24 53.66 3.72
CA VAL A 40 -33.57 53.13 3.42
C VAL A 40 -33.85 53.39 1.93
N ALA A 41 -34.21 52.35 1.19
CA ALA A 41 -34.90 52.48 -0.08
C ALA A 41 -36.06 51.47 -0.13
N VAL A 42 -37.19 51.99 -0.58
CA VAL A 42 -38.56 51.53 -0.37
C VAL A 42 -38.92 50.37 -1.30
N ALA A 43 -39.84 49.55 -0.81
CA ALA A 43 -40.48 48.40 -1.45
C ALA A 43 -41.13 48.71 -2.81
N VAL A 44 -41.14 47.70 -3.68
CA VAL A 44 -42.28 47.43 -4.58
C VAL A 44 -42.54 45.93 -4.57
N ASP A 45 -43.69 45.58 -4.00
CA ASP A 45 -44.34 44.29 -4.06
C ASP A 45 -44.86 44.03 -5.48
N SER A 46 -44.63 42.84 -6.00
CA SER A 46 -45.39 42.28 -7.12
C SER A 46 -45.39 40.76 -6.95
N GLY A 47 -46.52 40.24 -6.50
CA GLY A 47 -46.68 38.88 -6.04
C GLY A 47 -46.56 37.79 -7.12
N GLY A 48 -46.50 36.55 -6.64
CA GLY A 48 -46.50 35.38 -7.51
C GLY A 48 -45.99 34.11 -6.83
N SER A 49 -46.79 33.57 -5.91
CA SER A 49 -47.05 32.15 -5.70
C SER A 49 -46.09 31.07 -6.25
N TYR A 50 -45.67 30.20 -5.32
CA TYR A 50 -45.24 28.79 -5.46
C TYR A 50 -43.93 28.49 -6.22
N GLY A 51 -42.89 28.15 -5.45
CA GLY A 51 -41.66 27.54 -5.99
C GLY A 51 -40.47 27.59 -5.03
N ALA A 52 -40.63 27.29 -3.75
CA ALA A 52 -39.56 27.41 -2.74
C ALA A 52 -38.88 26.06 -2.37
N GLU A 53 -39.05 25.03 -3.19
CA GLU A 53 -38.47 23.69 -2.90
C GLU A 53 -37.34 23.29 -3.87
N GLU A 54 -37.17 23.97 -5.02
CA GLU A 54 -36.10 23.67 -5.97
C GLU A 54 -34.81 24.49 -5.74
N GLU A 55 -34.91 25.71 -5.18
CA GLU A 55 -33.73 26.56 -4.95
C GLU A 55 -32.86 26.12 -3.76
N VAL A 56 -33.43 25.43 -2.77
CA VAL A 56 -32.68 24.94 -1.59
C VAL A 56 -31.83 23.71 -1.95
N GLU A 57 -32.35 22.81 -2.78
CA GLU A 57 -31.62 21.64 -3.29
C GLU A 57 -30.47 22.02 -4.24
N GLU A 58 -30.66 23.08 -5.04
CA GLU A 58 -29.60 23.60 -5.92
C GLU A 58 -28.56 24.42 -5.13
N SER A 59 -28.96 25.16 -4.10
CA SER A 59 -28.05 25.84 -3.16
C SER A 59 -27.19 24.84 -2.37
N ASP A 60 -27.77 23.74 -1.89
CA ASP A 60 -27.03 22.68 -1.19
C ASP A 60 -26.10 21.93 -2.16
N LYS A 61 -26.53 21.67 -3.40
CA LYS A 61 -25.64 21.11 -4.43
C LYS A 61 -24.54 22.09 -4.84
N THR A 62 -24.81 23.39 -4.92
CA THR A 62 -23.80 24.40 -5.30
C THR A 62 -22.84 24.74 -4.15
N ALA A 63 -23.27 24.62 -2.89
CA ALA A 63 -22.40 24.69 -1.71
C ALA A 63 -21.56 23.41 -1.51
N LEU A 64 -22.08 22.23 -1.86
CA LEU A 64 -21.28 20.98 -1.91
C LEU A 64 -20.35 20.90 -3.14
N LEU A 65 -20.66 21.66 -4.19
CA LEU A 65 -19.80 21.89 -5.36
C LEU A 65 -18.91 23.13 -5.20
N GLN A 66 -18.93 23.80 -4.05
CA GLN A 66 -17.92 24.78 -3.69
C GLN A 66 -16.60 24.04 -3.56
N GLU A 67 -15.93 23.99 -4.71
CA GLU A 67 -14.59 23.55 -5.00
C GLU A 67 -13.85 23.17 -3.72
N LYS A 68 -13.95 21.89 -3.33
CA LYS A 68 -13.20 21.33 -2.20
C LYS A 68 -11.75 21.64 -2.48
N GLN A 69 -11.28 22.75 -1.91
CA GLN A 69 -10.06 23.42 -2.32
C GLN A 69 -8.96 22.38 -2.14
N GLN A 70 -8.34 21.98 -3.26
CA GLN A 70 -7.43 20.85 -3.23
C GLN A 70 -6.37 21.14 -2.17
N PRO A 71 -6.30 20.33 -1.10
CA PRO A 71 -5.43 20.61 0.02
C PRO A 71 -4.00 20.78 -0.49
N GLY A 72 -3.32 21.84 -0.03
CA GLY A 72 -1.94 22.09 -0.44
C GLY A 72 -1.06 20.88 -0.17
N PHE A 73 -0.06 20.61 -1.03
CA PHE A 73 0.79 19.40 -0.97
C PHE A 73 1.42 19.11 0.40
N TRP A 74 1.60 20.13 1.24
CA TRP A 74 2.20 20.04 2.58
C TRP A 74 1.18 19.80 3.70
N THR A 75 -0.10 19.73 3.38
CA THR A 75 -1.16 19.54 4.38
C THR A 75 -1.47 18.06 4.56
N PHE A 76 -1.81 17.66 5.79
CA PHE A 76 -2.22 16.29 6.09
C PHE A 76 -3.43 15.85 5.24
N GLY A 77 -4.37 16.76 4.99
CA GLY A 77 -5.55 16.51 4.16
C GLY A 77 -5.23 16.07 2.72
N TYR A 78 -4.10 16.50 2.17
CA TYR A 78 -3.62 16.04 0.86
C TYR A 78 -3.30 14.54 0.88
N TYR A 79 -2.52 14.09 1.85
CA TYR A 79 -2.15 12.69 1.97
C TYR A 79 -3.32 11.80 2.40
N GLN A 80 -4.17 12.28 3.30
CA GLN A 80 -5.36 11.56 3.75
C GLN A 80 -6.25 11.15 2.57
N SER A 81 -6.37 11.98 1.54
CA SER A 81 -7.18 11.69 0.35
C SER A 81 -6.76 10.42 -0.43
N PHE A 82 -5.50 9.98 -0.30
CA PHE A 82 -4.99 8.75 -0.93
C PHE A 82 -5.22 7.49 -0.06
N PHE A 83 -5.59 7.67 1.21
CA PHE A 83 -5.92 6.59 2.13
C PHE A 83 -7.42 6.47 2.39
N ASP A 84 -8.20 7.49 2.00
CA ASP A 84 -9.66 7.51 2.03
C ASP A 84 -10.24 6.66 0.90
N VAL A 85 -10.27 5.34 1.10
CA VAL A 85 -10.76 4.35 0.12
C VAL A 85 -11.75 3.37 0.73
N ASP A 86 -12.77 3.00 -0.05
CA ASP A 86 -13.72 1.96 0.36
C ASP A 86 -13.18 0.56 0.03
N THR A 87 -13.60 -0.42 0.83
CA THR A 87 -13.30 -1.85 0.61
C THR A 87 -13.67 -2.33 -0.80
N CYS A 88 -14.83 -1.91 -1.32
CA CYS A 88 -15.26 -2.27 -2.67
C CYS A 88 -14.29 -1.76 -3.75
N GLN A 89 -13.74 -0.55 -3.57
CA GLN A 89 -12.76 0.00 -4.50
C GLN A 89 -11.47 -0.82 -4.52
N VAL A 90 -10.99 -1.21 -3.33
CA VAL A 90 -9.77 -2.04 -3.20
C VAL A 90 -9.99 -3.41 -3.85
N LEU A 91 -11.12 -4.06 -3.59
CA LEU A 91 -11.46 -5.36 -4.19
C LEU A 91 -11.58 -5.29 -5.71
N ASP A 92 -12.16 -4.23 -6.26
CA ASP A 92 -12.26 -4.05 -7.71
C ASP A 92 -10.89 -3.83 -8.36
N ARG A 93 -9.99 -3.08 -7.69
CA ARG A 93 -8.60 -2.90 -8.16
C ARG A 93 -7.83 -4.22 -8.12
N ILE A 94 -8.01 -5.04 -7.07
CA ILE A 94 -7.45 -6.39 -7.00
C ILE A 94 -7.98 -7.27 -8.13
N LYS A 95 -9.30 -7.32 -8.34
CA LYS A 95 -9.90 -8.10 -9.44
C LYS A 95 -9.40 -7.65 -10.80
N GLY A 96 -9.26 -6.34 -11.02
CA GLY A 96 -8.72 -5.77 -12.26
C GLY A 96 -7.24 -6.10 -12.47
N SER A 97 -6.47 -6.21 -11.39
CA SER A 97 -5.07 -6.67 -11.41
C SER A 97 -4.96 -8.16 -11.73
N LEU A 98 -5.91 -8.99 -11.27
CA LEU A 98 -5.91 -10.44 -11.51
C LEU A 98 -6.44 -10.82 -12.89
N LEU A 99 -7.46 -10.12 -13.40
CA LEU A 99 -8.08 -10.39 -14.70
C LEU A 99 -7.89 -9.18 -15.63
N PRO A 100 -6.74 -9.07 -16.32
CA PRO A 100 -6.56 -8.03 -17.33
C PRO A 100 -7.45 -8.35 -18.55
N ARG A 101 -8.65 -7.77 -18.59
CA ARG A 101 -9.59 -7.95 -19.70
C ARG A 101 -9.16 -7.10 -20.91
N PRO A 102 -8.90 -7.71 -22.09
CA PRO A 102 -8.63 -6.97 -23.31
C PRO A 102 -9.89 -6.20 -23.74
N GLY A 103 -9.80 -4.88 -23.95
CA GLY A 103 -10.86 -4.07 -24.54
C GLY A 103 -11.74 -3.29 -23.55
N HIS A 104 -11.85 -3.73 -22.29
CA HIS A 104 -12.50 -2.94 -21.24
C HIS A 104 -11.43 -2.44 -20.28
N ASN A 105 -10.98 -1.20 -20.49
CA ASN A 105 -9.95 -0.57 -19.67
C ASN A 105 -10.47 -0.23 -18.25
N PHE A 106 -10.84 -1.22 -17.44
CA PHE A 106 -11.28 -1.03 -16.05
C PHE A 106 -10.25 -0.22 -15.24
N VAL A 107 -8.95 -0.44 -15.51
CA VAL A 107 -7.85 0.34 -14.94
C VAL A 107 -7.85 1.80 -15.42
N ARG A 108 -8.24 2.08 -16.67
CA ARG A 108 -8.21 3.45 -17.22
C ARG A 108 -9.41 4.29 -16.79
N HIS A 109 -10.57 3.69 -16.52
CA HIS A 109 -11.76 4.46 -16.15
C HIS A 109 -11.91 4.68 -14.64
N ARG A 110 -11.44 3.75 -13.80
CA ARG A 110 -11.51 3.86 -12.32
C ARG A 110 -10.22 4.38 -11.68
N LEU A 111 -9.05 3.92 -12.14
CA LEU A 111 -7.77 4.33 -11.54
C LEU A 111 -7.37 5.76 -11.89
N ARG A 112 -7.79 6.23 -13.07
CA ARG A 112 -7.52 7.60 -13.54
C ARG A 112 -8.29 8.68 -12.77
N ASN A 113 -9.35 8.32 -12.04
CA ASN A 113 -10.14 9.30 -11.30
C ASN A 113 -9.68 9.49 -9.86
N ARG A 114 -9.10 8.47 -9.18
CA ARG A 114 -8.55 8.58 -7.80
C ARG A 114 -7.48 7.52 -7.50
N PRO A 115 -6.17 7.78 -7.71
CA PRO A 115 -5.12 6.87 -7.25
C PRO A 115 -5.15 6.74 -5.73
N ASP A 116 -4.75 5.59 -5.21
CA ASP A 116 -4.66 5.33 -3.77
C ASP A 116 -3.27 4.82 -3.39
N LEU A 117 -2.90 5.05 -2.13
CA LEU A 117 -1.70 4.51 -1.50
C LEU A 117 -2.01 3.43 -0.47
N TYR A 118 -3.28 3.33 -0.03
CA TYR A 118 -3.74 2.32 0.91
C TYR A 118 -3.46 0.90 0.42
N GLY A 119 -3.92 0.55 -0.80
CA GLY A 119 -3.73 -0.78 -1.36
C GLY A 119 -2.26 -1.17 -1.48
N PRO A 120 -1.42 -0.41 -2.21
CA PRO A 120 0.00 -0.67 -2.34
C PRO A 120 0.72 -0.83 -1.00
N PHE A 121 0.43 0.05 -0.04
CA PHE A 121 1.05 0.00 1.29
C PHE A 121 0.75 -1.32 2.00
N TRP A 122 -0.52 -1.70 2.12
CA TRP A 122 -0.94 -2.90 2.86
C TRP A 122 -0.61 -4.20 2.13
N ILE A 123 -0.69 -4.22 0.80
CA ILE A 123 -0.30 -5.38 -0.01
C ILE A 123 1.20 -5.66 0.17
N CYS A 124 2.05 -4.63 0.12
CA CYS A 124 3.50 -4.79 0.35
C CYS A 124 3.79 -5.30 1.76
N ALA A 125 3.18 -4.70 2.78
CA ALA A 125 3.36 -5.11 4.17
C ALA A 125 2.95 -6.58 4.38
N THR A 126 1.78 -6.97 3.87
CA THR A 126 1.25 -8.33 3.99
C THR A 126 2.13 -9.33 3.26
N LEU A 127 2.56 -9.01 2.03
CA LEU A 127 3.43 -9.89 1.26
C LEU A 127 4.79 -10.09 1.93
N ALA A 128 5.42 -9.02 2.42
CA ALA A 128 6.70 -9.10 3.14
C ALA A 128 6.58 -9.96 4.41
N PHE A 129 5.51 -9.74 5.19
CA PHE A 129 5.22 -10.52 6.38
C PHE A 129 4.99 -12.00 6.06
N VAL A 130 4.12 -12.31 5.10
CA VAL A 130 3.80 -13.70 4.71
C VAL A 130 5.03 -14.41 4.14
N LEU A 131 5.86 -13.75 3.33
CA LEU A 131 7.13 -14.31 2.86
C LEU A 131 8.07 -14.68 4.00
N ALA A 132 8.19 -13.80 4.99
CA ALA A 132 9.06 -14.06 6.13
C ALA A 132 8.52 -15.19 7.02
N VAL A 133 7.21 -15.23 7.28
CA VAL A 133 6.58 -16.30 8.06
C VAL A 133 6.69 -17.64 7.32
N THR A 134 6.30 -17.70 6.05
CA THR A 134 6.40 -18.90 5.22
C THR A 134 7.86 -19.36 5.10
N GLY A 135 8.82 -18.45 4.90
CA GLY A 135 10.24 -18.78 4.79
C GLY A 135 10.89 -19.27 6.09
N ASN A 136 10.35 -18.92 7.26
CA ASN A 136 10.77 -19.52 8.54
C ASN A 136 10.02 -20.84 8.80
N LEU A 137 8.74 -20.93 8.43
CA LEU A 137 7.94 -22.15 8.61
C LEU A 137 8.47 -23.30 7.75
N THR A 138 8.92 -23.05 6.52
CA THR A 138 9.56 -24.07 5.67
C THR A 138 10.82 -24.63 6.31
N LEU A 139 11.61 -23.80 7.00
CA LEU A 139 12.80 -24.23 7.74
C LEU A 139 12.44 -25.12 8.94
N VAL A 140 11.41 -24.74 9.71
CA VAL A 140 10.90 -25.55 10.83
C VAL A 140 10.34 -26.89 10.33
N LEU A 141 9.61 -26.90 9.21
CA LEU A 141 9.09 -28.12 8.60
C LEU A 141 10.20 -29.02 8.06
N ALA A 142 11.29 -28.44 7.55
CA ALA A 142 12.48 -29.18 7.13
C ALA A 142 13.19 -29.82 8.34
N GLN A 143 13.39 -29.07 9.43
CA GLN A 143 13.98 -29.59 10.67
C GLN A 143 13.13 -30.71 11.29
N ARG A 144 11.80 -30.62 11.22
CA ARG A 144 10.90 -31.71 11.65
C ARG A 144 11.10 -33.00 10.85
N ARG A 145 11.53 -32.91 9.59
CA ARG A 145 11.85 -34.07 8.75
C ARG A 145 13.28 -34.58 8.95
N ASP A 146 14.21 -33.70 9.27
CA ASP A 146 15.61 -34.02 9.51
C ASP A 146 16.15 -33.31 10.77
N PRO A 147 16.36 -34.06 11.88
CA PRO A 147 16.83 -33.49 13.15
C PRO A 147 18.28 -33.00 13.11
N SER A 148 19.04 -33.27 12.04
CA SER A 148 20.40 -32.74 11.87
C SER A 148 20.44 -31.26 11.49
N ILE A 149 19.29 -30.66 11.13
CA ILE A 149 19.20 -29.25 10.75
C ILE A 149 19.11 -28.37 12.00
N HIS A 150 20.15 -27.57 12.26
CA HIS A 150 20.12 -26.56 13.31
C HIS A 150 19.24 -25.36 12.92
N TYR A 151 18.15 -25.15 13.65
CA TYR A 151 17.27 -23.99 13.48
C TYR A 151 17.81 -22.76 14.21
N SER A 152 18.02 -21.68 13.45
CA SER A 152 18.16 -20.33 13.98
C SER A 152 17.10 -19.45 13.30
N PRO A 153 16.18 -18.81 14.05
CA PRO A 153 15.22 -17.87 13.47
C PRO A 153 15.95 -16.74 12.76
N GLN A 154 15.69 -16.55 11.46
CA GLN A 154 16.34 -15.51 10.66
C GLN A 154 15.39 -14.32 10.50
N PHE A 155 15.29 -13.49 11.55
CA PHE A 155 14.44 -12.29 11.55
C PHE A 155 14.81 -11.28 10.45
N HIS A 156 16.07 -11.25 10.03
CA HIS A 156 16.55 -10.41 8.92
C HIS A 156 15.80 -10.65 7.60
N LYS A 157 15.22 -11.86 7.39
CA LYS A 157 14.41 -12.16 6.20
C LYS A 157 13.20 -11.24 6.06
N VAL A 158 12.60 -10.80 7.17
CA VAL A 158 11.47 -9.84 7.15
C VAL A 158 11.94 -8.50 6.58
N THR A 159 13.07 -7.99 7.07
CA THR A 159 13.63 -6.72 6.64
C THR A 159 14.05 -6.76 5.17
N VAL A 160 14.72 -7.83 4.73
CA VAL A 160 15.13 -8.00 3.33
C VAL A 160 13.92 -8.08 2.41
N ALA A 161 12.91 -8.88 2.76
CA ALA A 161 11.68 -8.98 1.97
C ALA A 161 10.96 -7.63 1.90
N GLY A 162 10.79 -6.95 3.04
CA GLY A 162 10.16 -5.64 3.13
C GLY A 162 10.87 -4.59 2.27
N VAL A 163 12.18 -4.41 2.48
CA VAL A 163 12.97 -3.45 1.70
C VAL A 163 12.91 -3.76 0.21
N THR A 164 13.07 -5.02 -0.18
CA THR A 164 13.04 -5.43 -1.60
C THR A 164 11.69 -5.10 -2.26
N ILE A 165 10.58 -5.44 -1.60
CA ILE A 165 9.22 -5.22 -2.11
C ILE A 165 8.91 -3.72 -2.19
N TYR A 166 9.17 -2.96 -1.13
CA TYR A 166 8.91 -1.52 -1.13
C TYR A 166 9.81 -0.79 -2.14
N CYS A 167 11.10 -1.14 -2.22
CA CYS A 167 11.98 -0.57 -3.25
C CYS A 167 11.47 -0.89 -4.65
N TYR A 168 10.97 -2.09 -4.91
CA TYR A 168 10.39 -2.42 -6.20
C TYR A 168 9.17 -1.54 -6.53
N VAL A 169 8.20 -1.45 -5.61
CA VAL A 169 6.93 -0.71 -5.85
C VAL A 169 7.14 0.81 -5.94
N TRP A 170 8.19 1.35 -5.33
CA TRP A 170 8.48 2.79 -5.39
C TRP A 170 9.51 3.16 -6.46
N LEU A 171 10.66 2.50 -6.50
CA LEU A 171 11.76 2.88 -7.38
C LEU A 171 11.51 2.52 -8.84
N VAL A 172 10.85 1.40 -9.14
CA VAL A 172 10.59 1.01 -10.54
C VAL A 172 9.59 1.97 -11.19
N PRO A 173 8.43 2.28 -10.59
CA PRO A 173 7.54 3.32 -11.12
C PRO A 173 8.18 4.69 -11.18
N LEU A 174 9.05 5.05 -10.22
CA LEU A 174 9.76 6.33 -10.22
C LEU A 174 10.74 6.43 -11.38
N ALA A 175 11.53 5.38 -11.62
CA ALA A 175 12.45 5.31 -12.74
C ALA A 175 11.71 5.34 -14.09
N LEU A 176 10.62 4.58 -14.21
CA LEU A 176 9.77 4.58 -15.40
C LEU A 176 9.15 5.96 -15.65
N TRP A 177 8.59 6.58 -14.62
CA TRP A 177 8.03 7.93 -14.71
C TRP A 177 9.09 8.98 -15.06
N GLY A 178 10.26 8.92 -14.42
CA GLY A 178 11.38 9.81 -14.71
C GLY A 178 11.89 9.68 -16.14
N PHE A 179 12.06 8.44 -16.62
CA PHE A 179 12.44 8.16 -18.01
C PHE A 179 11.40 8.69 -19.00
N LEU A 180 10.10 8.42 -18.76
CA LEU A 180 9.02 8.92 -19.60
C LEU A 180 8.95 10.45 -19.56
N ARG A 181 9.20 11.09 -18.41
CA ARG A 181 9.18 12.56 -18.28
C ARG A 181 10.37 13.22 -18.99
N TRP A 182 11.56 12.61 -18.91
CA TRP A 182 12.72 13.04 -19.71
C TRP A 182 12.37 13.00 -21.19
N ARG A 183 11.84 11.88 -21.69
CA ARG A 183 11.45 11.72 -23.10
C ARG A 183 10.33 12.69 -23.52
N LYS A 184 9.37 12.98 -22.63
CA LYS A 184 8.28 13.94 -22.87
C LYS A 184 8.72 15.40 -22.91
N ARG A 185 9.80 15.80 -22.22
CA ARG A 185 10.37 17.15 -22.41
C ARG A 185 10.78 17.43 -23.85
N VAL A 186 11.02 16.39 -24.65
CA VAL A 186 11.35 16.47 -26.09
C VAL A 186 10.09 16.47 -26.97
N ARG A 187 8.91 16.11 -26.43
CA ARG A 187 7.69 15.88 -27.20
C ARG A 187 6.49 16.37 -26.38
N GLU A 188 6.09 17.63 -26.57
CA GLU A 188 4.99 18.32 -25.89
C GLU A 188 3.69 17.50 -25.91
N ARG A 189 3.48 16.64 -24.91
CA ARG A 189 2.25 15.86 -24.75
C ARG A 189 1.94 15.63 -23.28
N VAL A 190 0.70 15.95 -22.91
CA VAL A 190 0.11 15.71 -21.60
C VAL A 190 0.05 14.20 -21.36
N GLY A 191 0.70 13.74 -20.28
CA GLY A 191 0.81 12.32 -19.96
C GLY A 191 -0.52 11.71 -19.49
N PRO A 192 -0.85 10.46 -19.87
CA PRO A 192 -2.12 9.83 -19.51
C PRO A 192 -2.21 9.27 -18.08
N TYR A 193 -1.10 9.18 -17.33
CA TYR A 193 -1.07 8.66 -15.96
C TYR A 193 -0.14 9.44 -15.02
N THR A 194 -0.54 9.58 -13.76
CA THR A 194 0.29 10.16 -12.68
C THR A 194 1.30 9.15 -12.10
N PHE A 195 2.33 9.63 -11.42
CA PHE A 195 3.30 8.76 -10.73
C PHE A 195 2.59 7.84 -9.72
N LEU A 196 1.67 8.40 -8.93
CA LEU A 196 0.90 7.66 -7.93
C LEU A 196 0.01 6.59 -8.55
N GLU A 197 -0.61 6.85 -9.71
CA GLU A 197 -1.34 5.81 -10.45
C GLU A 197 -0.41 4.65 -10.83
N THR A 198 0.84 4.93 -11.19
CA THR A 198 1.80 3.90 -11.57
C THR A 198 2.23 3.07 -10.35
N VAL A 199 2.51 3.73 -9.22
CA VAL A 199 2.79 3.05 -7.93
C VAL A 199 1.61 2.18 -7.50
N CYS A 200 0.39 2.72 -7.65
CA CYS A 200 -0.86 2.00 -7.39
C CYS A 200 -0.93 0.71 -8.19
N VAL A 201 -0.77 0.78 -9.51
CA VAL A 201 -0.80 -0.40 -10.40
C VAL A 201 0.25 -1.44 -9.96
N TYR A 202 1.48 -1.01 -9.69
CA TYR A 202 2.55 -1.91 -9.26
C TYR A 202 2.25 -2.58 -7.91
N GLY A 203 1.71 -1.83 -6.95
CA GLY A 203 1.32 -2.39 -5.65
C GLY A 203 0.20 -3.43 -5.77
N TYR A 204 -0.85 -3.14 -6.54
CA TYR A 204 -1.95 -4.07 -6.77
C TYR A 204 -1.55 -5.30 -7.60
N SER A 205 -0.55 -5.19 -8.47
CA SER A 205 0.00 -6.34 -9.20
C SER A 205 0.59 -7.39 -8.26
N LEU A 206 1.15 -6.97 -7.12
CA LEU A 206 1.76 -7.89 -6.15
C LEU A 206 0.77 -8.73 -5.35
N PHE A 207 -0.52 -8.40 -5.35
CA PHE A 207 -1.53 -9.12 -4.56
C PHE A 207 -1.53 -10.63 -4.86
N VAL A 208 -1.35 -11.03 -6.11
CA VAL A 208 -1.35 -12.45 -6.53
C VAL A 208 -0.24 -13.29 -5.89
N PHE A 209 0.85 -12.65 -5.44
CA PHE A 209 1.93 -13.35 -4.75
C PHE A 209 1.56 -13.73 -3.31
N ILE A 210 0.65 -13.00 -2.66
CA ILE A 210 0.23 -13.31 -1.28
C ILE A 210 -0.34 -14.73 -1.17
N PRO A 211 -1.39 -15.11 -1.91
CA PRO A 211 -1.92 -16.49 -1.86
C PRO A 211 -0.90 -17.50 -2.41
N THR A 212 -0.12 -17.14 -3.43
CA THR A 212 0.90 -18.02 -4.03
C THR A 212 1.97 -18.43 -3.02
N VAL A 213 2.45 -17.51 -2.20
CA VAL A 213 3.45 -17.79 -1.16
C VAL A 213 2.85 -18.71 -0.08
N VAL A 214 1.58 -18.57 0.27
CA VAL A 214 0.90 -19.49 1.20
C VAL A 214 0.77 -20.88 0.56
N LEU A 215 0.38 -20.97 -0.71
CA LEU A 215 0.27 -22.24 -1.46
C LEU A 215 1.62 -22.99 -1.55
N TRP A 216 2.75 -22.27 -1.55
CA TRP A 216 4.08 -22.88 -1.50
C TRP A 216 4.41 -23.64 -0.21
N LEU A 217 3.59 -23.52 0.84
CA LEU A 217 3.71 -24.38 2.03
C LEU A 217 3.47 -25.86 1.69
N ILE A 218 2.74 -26.16 0.61
CA ILE A 218 2.58 -27.52 0.10
C ILE A 218 3.90 -27.93 -0.58
N PRO A 219 4.64 -28.93 -0.05
CA PRO A 219 5.98 -29.28 -0.50
C PRO A 219 5.95 -30.16 -1.76
N VAL A 220 5.24 -29.70 -2.80
CA VAL A 220 5.08 -30.39 -4.08
C VAL A 220 5.73 -29.54 -5.18
N PRO A 221 6.95 -29.89 -5.66
CA PRO A 221 7.75 -29.01 -6.50
C PRO A 221 7.06 -28.54 -7.78
N TRP A 222 6.39 -29.44 -8.51
CA TRP A 222 5.71 -29.09 -9.77
C TRP A 222 4.56 -28.09 -9.53
N LEU A 223 3.85 -28.24 -8.40
CA LEU A 223 2.73 -27.37 -8.04
C LEU A 223 3.24 -25.98 -7.62
N GLN A 224 4.38 -25.92 -6.93
CA GLN A 224 5.04 -24.66 -6.58
C GLN A 224 5.47 -23.88 -7.85
N TRP A 225 6.07 -24.57 -8.83
CA TRP A 225 6.42 -23.96 -10.11
C TRP A 225 5.19 -23.50 -10.89
N LEU A 226 4.12 -24.30 -10.89
CA LEU A 226 2.86 -23.95 -11.57
C LEU A 226 2.24 -22.67 -10.99
N PHE A 227 2.06 -22.60 -9.66
CA PHE A 227 1.51 -21.41 -9.02
C PHE A 227 2.42 -20.20 -9.16
N GLY A 228 3.75 -20.38 -9.06
CA GLY A 228 4.73 -19.32 -9.29
C GLY A 228 4.65 -18.75 -10.71
N ALA A 229 4.59 -19.63 -11.72
CA ALA A 229 4.47 -19.23 -13.12
C ALA A 229 3.13 -18.53 -13.39
N LEU A 230 2.03 -19.04 -12.83
CA LEU A 230 0.71 -18.42 -12.97
C LEU A 230 0.66 -17.04 -12.32
N ALA A 231 1.19 -16.89 -11.11
CA ALA A 231 1.25 -15.60 -10.41
C ALA A 231 2.10 -14.58 -11.16
N LEU A 232 3.28 -14.99 -11.64
CA LEU A 232 4.14 -14.16 -12.46
C LEU A 232 3.43 -13.74 -13.75
N ALA A 233 2.75 -14.67 -14.43
CA ALA A 233 2.05 -14.38 -15.67
C ALA A 233 0.90 -13.38 -15.47
N LEU A 234 0.04 -13.58 -14.46
CA LEU A 234 -1.09 -12.69 -14.17
C LEU A 234 -0.62 -11.28 -13.81
N SER A 235 0.38 -11.16 -12.92
CA SER A 235 0.89 -9.85 -12.50
C SER A 235 1.73 -9.16 -13.58
N ALA A 236 2.57 -9.89 -14.34
CA ALA A 236 3.29 -9.31 -15.47
C ALA A 236 2.33 -8.85 -16.58
N ALA A 237 1.28 -9.65 -16.85
CA ALA A 237 0.27 -9.28 -17.84
C ALA A 237 -0.45 -8.00 -17.42
N SER A 238 -0.90 -7.88 -16.16
CA SER A 238 -1.60 -6.67 -15.70
C SER A 238 -0.73 -5.41 -15.80
N LEU A 239 0.58 -5.51 -15.51
CA LEU A 239 1.54 -4.44 -15.74
C LEU A 239 1.68 -4.10 -17.23
N VAL A 240 1.89 -5.10 -18.09
CA VAL A 240 2.06 -4.91 -19.54
C VAL A 240 0.83 -4.28 -20.15
N PHE A 241 -0.38 -4.79 -19.86
CA PHE A 241 -1.63 -4.23 -20.37
C PHE A 241 -1.87 -2.79 -19.90
N THR A 242 -1.49 -2.46 -18.67
CA THR A 242 -1.63 -1.11 -18.13
C THR A 242 -0.62 -0.14 -18.74
N LEU A 243 0.61 -0.57 -18.98
CA LEU A 243 1.67 0.24 -19.57
C LEU A 243 1.59 0.32 -21.09
N TRP A 244 1.00 -0.68 -21.75
CA TRP A 244 0.82 -0.73 -23.21
C TRP A 244 0.30 0.57 -23.83
N PRO A 245 -0.80 1.19 -23.35
CA PRO A 245 -1.29 2.44 -23.94
C PRO A 245 -0.32 3.62 -23.77
N VAL A 246 0.54 3.62 -22.75
CA VAL A 246 1.53 4.66 -22.50
C VAL A 246 2.73 4.50 -23.42
N VAL A 247 3.13 3.24 -23.60
CA VAL A 247 4.39 2.87 -24.25
C VAL A 247 4.23 2.73 -25.77
N ARG A 248 3.04 2.35 -26.26
CA ARG A 248 2.72 2.26 -27.70
C ARG A 248 2.81 3.58 -28.46
N GLU A 249 2.82 4.70 -27.74
CA GLU A 249 2.94 6.05 -28.31
C GLU A 249 4.41 6.40 -28.66
N ASP A 250 5.39 5.63 -28.17
CA ASP A 250 6.80 5.75 -28.55
C ASP A 250 7.14 4.78 -29.72
N THR A 251 8.40 4.77 -30.14
CA THR A 251 8.91 3.84 -31.16
C THR A 251 8.81 2.39 -30.69
N ARG A 252 8.57 1.46 -31.63
CA ARG A 252 8.44 0.01 -31.34
C ARG A 252 9.62 -0.55 -30.55
N LEU A 253 10.84 -0.05 -30.82
CA LEU A 253 12.05 -0.46 -30.11
C LEU A 253 12.04 -0.01 -28.64
N VAL A 254 11.79 1.27 -28.38
CA VAL A 254 11.70 1.79 -27.00
C VAL A 254 10.57 1.07 -26.25
N ALA A 255 9.46 0.84 -26.94
CA ALA A 255 8.33 0.14 -26.37
C ALA A 255 8.67 -1.29 -25.94
N ALA A 256 9.33 -2.05 -26.82
CA ALA A 256 9.78 -3.40 -26.54
C ALA A 256 10.80 -3.43 -25.40
N VAL A 257 11.78 -2.51 -25.40
CA VAL A 257 12.81 -2.43 -24.35
C VAL A 257 12.20 -2.12 -22.99
N LEU A 258 11.28 -1.16 -22.90
CA LEU A 258 10.62 -0.79 -21.65
C LEU A 258 9.78 -1.95 -21.11
N LEU A 259 8.93 -2.55 -21.94
CA LEU A 259 8.08 -3.67 -21.50
C LEU A 259 8.92 -4.89 -21.12
N SER A 260 9.98 -5.20 -21.87
CA SER A 260 10.91 -6.27 -21.54
C SER A 260 11.61 -6.02 -20.20
N THR A 261 12.06 -4.78 -19.95
CA THR A 261 12.69 -4.39 -18.68
C THR A 261 11.72 -4.55 -17.50
N VAL A 262 10.46 -4.12 -17.65
CA VAL A 262 9.43 -4.28 -16.62
C VAL A 262 9.17 -5.75 -16.33
N VAL A 263 8.99 -6.58 -17.37
CA VAL A 263 8.77 -8.02 -17.21
C VAL A 263 9.97 -8.69 -16.55
N LEU A 264 11.20 -8.32 -16.93
CA LEU A 264 12.42 -8.85 -16.35
C LEU A 264 12.54 -8.50 -14.86
N LEU A 265 12.38 -7.23 -14.49
CA LEU A 265 12.40 -6.80 -13.09
C LEU A 265 11.32 -7.49 -12.26
N HIS A 266 10.14 -7.71 -12.86
CA HIS A 266 9.05 -8.40 -12.19
C HIS A 266 9.33 -9.89 -11.99
N ALA A 267 9.94 -10.55 -12.98
CA ALA A 267 10.41 -11.92 -12.88
C ALA A 267 11.50 -12.06 -11.81
N LEU A 268 12.44 -11.11 -11.73
CA LEU A 268 13.48 -11.07 -10.68
C LEU A 268 12.87 -10.94 -9.27
N LEU A 269 11.83 -10.12 -9.11
CA LEU A 269 11.12 -10.04 -7.84
C LEU A 269 10.44 -11.39 -7.51
N ALA A 270 9.75 -11.98 -8.49
CA ALA A 270 9.04 -13.25 -8.31
C ALA A 270 9.99 -14.41 -7.95
N THR A 271 11.18 -14.47 -8.56
CA THR A 271 12.20 -15.46 -8.19
C THR A 271 12.75 -15.20 -6.80
N GLY A 272 12.91 -13.93 -6.38
CA GLY A 272 13.29 -13.55 -5.02
C GLY A 272 12.25 -13.94 -3.95
N CYS A 273 10.97 -13.99 -4.32
CA CYS A 273 9.90 -14.45 -3.43
C CYS A 273 9.95 -15.97 -3.17
N LYS A 274 10.46 -16.76 -4.13
CA LYS A 274 10.46 -18.22 -4.02
C LYS A 274 11.47 -18.64 -2.95
N PRO A 275 11.06 -19.37 -1.90
CA PRO A 275 12.01 -19.85 -0.90
C PRO A 275 13.02 -20.76 -1.61
N LEU A 276 14.30 -20.34 -1.64
CA LEU A 276 15.37 -21.15 -2.18
C LEU A 276 15.41 -22.48 -1.40
N PRO A 277 15.56 -23.63 -2.07
CA PRO A 277 15.89 -24.87 -1.37
C PRO A 277 17.14 -24.62 -0.53
N LEU A 278 17.18 -25.14 0.71
CA LEU A 278 18.45 -25.19 1.43
C LEU A 278 19.40 -26.02 0.57
N GLU A 279 20.35 -25.35 -0.06
CA GLU A 279 21.55 -26.03 -0.52
C GLU A 279 22.18 -26.67 0.74
N PRO A 280 22.51 -27.97 0.73
CA PRO A 280 23.22 -28.58 1.84
C PRO A 280 24.51 -27.76 2.02
N LEU A 281 24.59 -27.02 3.12
CA LEU A 281 25.80 -26.32 3.48
C LEU A 281 26.92 -27.37 3.47
N ALA A 282 27.83 -27.27 2.51
CA ALA A 282 29.05 -28.07 2.53
C ALA A 282 29.63 -27.94 3.95
N PRO A 283 29.95 -29.06 4.62
CA PRO A 283 30.40 -28.98 6.00
C PRO A 283 31.56 -27.98 6.10
N PRO A 284 31.61 -27.15 7.14
CA PRO A 284 32.74 -26.24 7.32
C PRO A 284 34.02 -27.05 7.18
N PRO A 285 35.06 -26.53 6.49
CA PRO A 285 36.33 -27.23 6.39
C PRO A 285 36.72 -27.63 7.81
N GLN A 286 36.82 -28.94 8.04
CA GLN A 286 37.25 -29.47 9.33
C GLN A 286 38.53 -28.71 9.67
N ALA A 287 38.48 -27.89 10.72
CA ALA A 287 39.69 -27.37 11.32
C ALA A 287 40.50 -28.62 11.65
N THR A 288 41.57 -28.84 10.90
CA THR A 288 42.50 -29.93 11.08
C THR A 288 42.81 -29.98 12.56
N SER A 289 42.31 -31.01 13.25
CA SER A 289 42.71 -31.26 14.62
C SER A 289 44.22 -31.41 14.59
N LEU A 290 44.92 -30.41 15.12
CA LEU A 290 46.35 -30.50 15.38
C LEU A 290 46.56 -31.80 16.16
N PRO A 291 47.44 -32.71 15.72
CA PRO A 291 47.67 -33.94 16.46
C PRO A 291 48.14 -33.57 17.86
N LEU A 292 47.54 -34.20 18.86
CA LEU A 292 47.74 -34.00 20.30
C LEU A 292 49.18 -34.32 20.80
N ASN A 293 50.16 -34.42 19.90
CA ASN A 293 51.52 -34.90 20.15
C ASN A 293 52.59 -33.79 20.22
N LEU A 294 52.19 -32.52 20.35
CA LEU A 294 53.13 -31.39 20.50
C LEU A 294 53.00 -30.62 21.82
N LEU A 295 52.30 -31.17 22.82
CA LEU A 295 52.34 -30.59 24.16
C LEU A 295 53.67 -30.99 24.84
N PRO A 296 54.57 -30.05 25.17
CA PRO A 296 55.75 -30.39 25.98
C PRO A 296 55.30 -30.82 27.39
N PRO A 297 56.01 -31.77 28.03
CA PRO A 297 55.63 -32.26 29.35
C PRO A 297 55.73 -31.15 30.42
N PRO A 298 54.85 -31.14 31.44
CA PRO A 298 54.91 -30.17 32.51
C PRO A 298 56.17 -30.41 33.38
N THR A 299 56.96 -29.36 33.56
CA THR A 299 58.12 -29.33 34.47
C THR A 299 57.69 -29.59 35.92
N PRO A 300 58.41 -30.44 36.69
CA PRO A 300 58.10 -30.64 38.10
C PRO A 300 58.51 -29.42 38.93
N ARG A 301 57.58 -28.90 39.73
CA ARG A 301 57.84 -27.88 40.76
C ARG A 301 58.81 -28.45 41.80
N SER A 302 59.97 -27.82 41.96
CA SER A 302 60.86 -28.04 43.10
C SER A 302 60.16 -27.58 44.37
N GLN A 303 60.02 -28.49 45.34
CA GLN A 303 59.76 -28.14 46.73
C GLN A 303 61.07 -27.60 47.33
N VAL A 304 61.02 -26.38 47.87
CA VAL A 304 62.06 -25.86 48.76
C VAL A 304 61.43 -25.77 50.15
N THR A 305 62.15 -26.39 51.08
CA THR A 305 61.90 -26.49 52.52
C THR A 305 62.20 -25.19 53.23
#